data_AF-A0A9X2SWK4-F1
#
_entry.id   AF-A0A9X2SWK4-F1
#
_cell.length_a   1.000
_cell.length_b   1.000
_cell.length_c   1.000
_cell.angle_alpha   90.00
_cell.angle_beta   90.00
_cell.angle_gamma   90.00
#
_symmetry.space_group_name_H-M   'P 1'
#
loop_
_entity.id
_entity.type
_entity.pdbx_description
1 polymer ?
#
loop_
_entity_poly.entity_id
_entity_poly.type
_entity_poly.pdbx_seq_one_letter_code
_entity_poly.pdbx_strand_id
1 'polypeptide(L)'
;MKVRVAPHTFFFLLLSFSYGIPVILTLFYNINKEYTYVSDNILAEYSHTAWTLLSIYVIAIVSFLLGSKLTHDSIKRVKISSISQDLIGNSSSLLPLNFWQKNVMYGFICLGLAMLFKMFRAGTFSSDYIESFGAGFESQNVYTMLCDVFFFFFLYLYLNYQNSYNKSKLLLLVMIFVTLLRGSRMFTIPLIFFLLYKMVYIDGLTRKKIGFILLGGVVVLLGLCLVFFLRHGASFENVDILGMIFLLIQYESCGVHVPLMKEIMMGWHLSFAPMFTYVTDTFLFVIPRIVFPEKNEYLFFDRVVSEYNLSPFGGINGEASVILYFGILFPFFFFLVGGFLSYLYNLVKESSNTSIKVLYTFICCSLMFTFLRNGILIATKSMIVVWIILAFFVFVRRISLSLKG
;
A
#
# COMPACT_ATOMS: atom_id res chain seq x y z
N MET A 1 -12.44 20.87 -12.90
CA MET A 1 -11.07 21.40 -12.73
C MET A 1 -10.09 20.28 -13.03
N LYS A 2 -9.17 20.43 -14.00
CA LYS A 2 -8.16 19.38 -14.28
C LYS A 2 -6.95 19.64 -13.38
N VAL A 3 -6.61 18.67 -12.54
CA VAL A 3 -5.44 18.76 -11.63
C VAL A 3 -4.16 18.67 -12.47
N ARG A 4 -3.22 19.60 -12.26
CA ARG A 4 -1.94 19.68 -13.01
C ARG A 4 -0.81 18.84 -12.38
N VAL A 5 -1.03 18.29 -11.20
CA VAL A 5 -0.04 17.48 -10.46
C VAL A 5 -0.13 16.03 -10.89
N ALA A 6 1.00 15.32 -10.99
CA ALA A 6 0.98 13.89 -11.28
C ALA A 6 0.36 13.11 -10.10
N PRO A 7 -0.46 12.07 -10.34
CA PRO A 7 -1.16 11.37 -9.27
C PRO A 7 -0.26 10.82 -8.17
N HIS A 8 0.87 10.20 -8.53
CA HIS A 8 1.81 9.65 -7.55
C HIS A 8 2.37 10.73 -6.62
N THR A 9 2.66 11.92 -7.14
CA THR A 9 3.11 13.06 -6.33
C THR A 9 2.04 13.50 -5.33
N PHE A 10 0.79 13.60 -5.78
CA PHE A 10 -0.33 13.96 -4.90
C PHE A 10 -0.55 12.92 -3.80
N PHE A 11 -0.61 11.63 -4.15
CA PHE A 11 -0.85 10.56 -3.18
C PHE A 11 0.31 10.38 -2.21
N PHE A 12 1.56 10.52 -2.67
CA PHE A 12 2.73 10.49 -1.81
C PHE A 12 2.71 11.61 -0.77
N LEU A 13 2.43 12.85 -1.18
CA LEU A 13 2.31 13.99 -0.26
C LEU A 13 1.15 13.83 0.71
N LEU A 14 -0.02 13.43 0.21
CA LEU A 14 -1.20 13.21 1.04
C LEU A 14 -0.89 12.20 2.16
N LEU A 15 -0.29 11.06 1.82
CA LEU A 15 0.06 10.03 2.79
C LEU A 15 1.19 10.48 3.74
N SER A 16 2.24 11.09 3.22
CA SER A 16 3.36 11.58 4.04
C SER A 16 2.88 12.58 5.07
N PHE A 17 1.93 13.45 4.71
CA PHE A 17 1.32 14.39 5.65
C PHE A 17 0.33 13.71 6.61
N SER A 18 -0.50 12.78 6.13
CA SER A 18 -1.46 12.08 6.99
C SER A 18 -0.78 11.25 8.08
N TYR A 19 0.40 10.67 7.83
CA TYR A 19 1.16 9.87 8.81
C TYR A 19 2.22 10.69 9.56
N GLY A 20 2.91 11.62 8.90
CA GLY A 20 3.99 12.39 9.50
C GLY A 20 3.54 13.54 10.41
N ILE A 21 2.50 14.29 10.01
CA ILE A 21 2.03 15.47 10.78
C ILE A 21 1.58 15.09 12.19
N PRO A 22 0.75 14.05 12.40
CA PRO A 22 0.32 13.68 13.74
C PRO A 22 1.51 13.38 14.67
N VAL A 23 2.52 12.64 14.20
CA VAL A 23 3.70 12.29 15.00
C VAL A 23 4.54 13.52 15.33
N ILE A 24 4.83 14.37 14.34
CA ILE A 24 5.58 15.61 14.53
C ILE A 24 4.87 16.51 15.55
N LEU A 25 3.55 16.69 15.39
CA LEU A 25 2.76 17.51 16.30
C LEU A 25 2.77 16.95 17.73
N THR A 26 2.66 15.62 17.89
CA THR A 26 2.77 14.99 19.21
C THR A 26 4.14 15.20 19.84
N LEU A 27 5.24 15.02 19.09
CA LEU A 27 6.60 15.15 19.61
C LEU A 27 6.95 16.60 20.01
N PHE A 28 6.50 17.60 19.24
CA PHE A 28 6.83 19.01 19.51
C PHE A 28 5.88 19.70 20.49
N TYR A 29 4.59 19.36 20.47
CA TYR A 29 3.57 20.11 21.22
C TYR A 29 2.92 19.31 22.34
N ASN A 30 3.28 18.02 22.50
CA ASN A 30 2.69 17.12 23.49
C ASN A 30 1.15 17.25 23.58
N ILE A 31 0.50 17.12 22.42
CA ILE A 31 -0.96 17.28 22.25
C ILE A 31 -1.76 16.24 23.08
N ASN A 32 -1.08 15.29 23.74
CA ASN A 32 -1.67 14.12 24.40
C ASN A 32 -2.05 14.32 25.86
N LYS A 33 -1.86 15.51 26.45
CA LYS A 33 -2.17 15.73 27.86
C LYS A 33 -3.61 15.33 28.27
N GLU A 34 -4.54 15.26 27.33
CA GLU A 34 -5.94 14.91 27.58
C GLU A 34 -6.36 13.50 27.12
N TYR A 35 -5.56 12.82 26.28
CA TYR A 35 -5.96 11.56 25.64
C TYR A 35 -4.77 10.59 25.53
N THR A 36 -4.52 9.82 26.58
CA THR A 36 -3.35 8.94 26.72
C THR A 36 -3.67 7.51 26.29
N TYR A 37 -3.44 7.16 25.02
CA TYR A 37 -3.48 5.77 24.54
C TYR A 37 -2.09 5.17 24.30
N VAL A 38 -1.17 6.00 23.84
CA VAL A 38 0.25 5.68 23.91
C VAL A 38 0.64 6.00 25.34
N SER A 39 0.95 4.99 26.17
CA SER A 39 1.42 5.20 27.54
C SER A 39 2.39 6.37 27.55
N ASP A 40 2.19 7.36 28.45
CA ASP A 40 2.90 8.65 28.49
C ASP A 40 4.43 8.55 28.35
N ASN A 41 5.01 7.37 28.57
CA ASN A 41 6.43 7.09 28.47
C ASN A 41 6.97 6.79 27.06
N ILE A 42 6.20 6.20 26.13
CA ILE A 42 6.79 5.71 24.86
C ILE A 42 7.26 6.90 24.02
N LEU A 43 6.40 7.86 23.69
CA LEU A 43 6.81 8.98 22.81
C LEU A 43 7.70 10.02 23.51
N ALA A 44 7.56 10.17 24.83
CA ALA A 44 8.43 11.04 25.62
C ALA A 44 9.90 10.58 25.56
N GLU A 45 10.13 9.26 25.57
CA GLU A 45 11.45 8.65 25.37
C GLU A 45 12.10 9.13 24.05
N TYR A 46 11.33 9.23 22.97
CA TYR A 46 11.82 9.61 21.64
C TYR A 46 11.81 11.12 21.36
N SER A 47 11.47 11.98 22.32
CA SER A 47 11.37 13.44 22.12
C SER A 47 12.63 14.07 21.51
N HIS A 48 13.81 13.58 21.89
CA HIS A 48 15.10 14.02 21.37
C HIS A 48 15.34 13.66 19.89
N THR A 49 14.58 12.71 19.33
CA THR A 49 14.67 12.30 17.91
C THR A 49 13.85 13.20 16.98
N ALA A 50 13.01 14.10 17.52
CA ALA A 50 12.01 14.85 16.75
C ALA A 50 12.60 15.64 15.57
N TRP A 51 13.73 16.33 15.78
CA TRP A 51 14.40 17.09 14.72
C TRP A 51 15.02 16.19 13.65
N THR A 52 15.62 15.07 14.05
CA THR A 52 16.19 14.10 13.12
C THR A 52 15.10 13.43 12.29
N LEU A 53 14.00 13.04 12.92
CA LEU A 53 12.82 12.48 12.27
C LEU A 53 12.23 13.47 11.24
N LEU A 54 12.03 14.73 11.63
CA LEU A 54 11.58 15.80 10.74
C LEU A 54 12.53 15.96 9.54
N SER A 55 13.84 15.93 9.78
CA SER A 55 14.86 16.04 8.73
C SER A 55 14.79 14.88 7.75
N ILE A 56 14.63 13.64 8.25
CA ILE A 56 14.46 12.44 7.42
C ILE A 56 13.22 12.56 6.53
N TYR A 57 12.07 13.00 7.07
CA TYR A 57 10.87 13.22 6.27
C TYR A 57 11.09 14.28 5.19
N VAL A 58 11.69 15.43 5.55
CA VAL A 58 11.95 16.51 4.58
C VAL A 58 12.88 16.00 3.48
N ILE A 59 13.96 15.29 3.82
CA ILE A 59 14.90 14.73 2.85
C ILE A 59 14.21 13.70 1.94
N ALA A 60 13.41 12.78 2.50
CA ALA A 60 12.67 11.77 1.74
C ALA A 60 11.67 12.43 0.78
N ILE A 61 10.90 13.41 1.26
CA ILE A 61 9.91 14.14 0.45
C ILE A 61 10.61 14.92 -0.66
N VAL A 62 11.61 15.73 -0.33
CA VAL A 62 12.35 16.52 -1.32
C VAL A 62 12.99 15.62 -2.37
N SER A 63 13.61 14.50 -1.95
CA SER A 63 14.24 13.56 -2.88
C SER A 63 13.23 12.92 -3.83
N PHE A 64 12.08 12.47 -3.31
CA PHE A 64 10.99 11.92 -4.13
C PHE A 64 10.46 12.96 -5.14
N LEU A 65 10.21 14.20 -4.68
CA LEU A 65 9.72 15.29 -5.53
C LEU A 65 10.73 15.67 -6.61
N LEU A 66 12.02 15.73 -6.27
CA LEU A 66 13.09 16.01 -7.22
C LEU A 66 13.18 14.92 -8.29
N GLY A 67 13.18 13.64 -7.89
CA GLY A 67 13.20 12.51 -8.83
C GLY A 67 12.00 12.51 -9.77
N SER A 68 10.80 12.74 -9.21
CA SER A 68 9.55 12.84 -9.97
C SER A 68 9.60 14.00 -10.97
N LYS A 69 10.00 15.20 -10.54
CA LYS A 69 10.08 16.40 -11.40
C LYS A 69 11.12 16.26 -12.50
N LEU A 70 12.34 15.85 -12.16
CA LEU A 70 13.45 15.74 -13.10
C LEU A 70 13.12 14.75 -14.23
N THR A 71 12.53 13.61 -13.87
CA THR A 71 12.10 12.60 -14.84
C THR A 71 10.89 13.07 -15.66
N HIS A 72 9.96 13.80 -15.02
CA HIS A 72 8.79 14.34 -15.72
C HIS A 72 9.19 15.30 -16.84
N ASP A 73 10.13 16.21 -16.55
CA ASP A 73 10.57 17.26 -17.46
C ASP A 73 11.58 16.77 -18.51
N SER A 74 12.36 15.73 -18.19
CA SER A 74 13.31 15.13 -19.14
C SER A 74 12.59 14.35 -20.23
N ILE A 75 11.58 13.55 -19.87
CA ILE A 75 10.86 12.71 -20.83
C ILE A 75 9.89 13.53 -21.68
N LYS A 76 9.31 14.63 -21.18
CA LYS A 76 8.52 15.55 -22.01
C LYS A 76 9.27 16.06 -23.25
N ARG A 77 10.61 16.18 -23.15
CA ARG A 77 11.47 16.62 -24.25
C ARG A 77 11.73 15.51 -25.26
N VAL A 78 11.67 14.26 -24.83
CA VAL A 78 11.72 13.09 -25.72
C VAL A 78 10.29 12.82 -26.18
N LYS A 79 9.92 13.33 -27.37
CA LYS A 79 8.66 12.94 -28.02
C LYS A 79 8.61 11.41 -27.99
N ILE A 80 7.66 10.83 -27.25
CA ILE A 80 7.40 9.39 -27.20
C ILE A 80 6.69 9.04 -28.52
N SER A 81 7.32 9.32 -29.65
CA SER A 81 6.81 9.02 -30.98
C SER A 81 7.20 7.61 -31.42
N SER A 82 7.98 6.86 -30.64
CA SER A 82 8.59 5.59 -31.07
C SER A 82 8.40 4.40 -30.13
N ILE A 83 7.83 4.53 -28.93
CA ILE A 83 7.80 3.44 -27.93
C ILE A 83 6.45 2.71 -27.84
N SER A 84 5.39 3.07 -28.58
CA SER A 84 4.09 2.39 -28.38
C SER A 84 3.17 2.17 -29.58
N GLN A 85 3.60 2.35 -30.83
CA GLN A 85 2.72 2.03 -31.96
C GLN A 85 2.86 0.59 -32.49
N ASP A 86 4.02 -0.07 -32.34
CA ASP A 86 4.25 -1.35 -33.03
C ASP A 86 4.06 -2.62 -32.17
N LEU A 87 3.96 -2.52 -30.85
CA LEU A 87 3.93 -3.73 -29.99
C LEU A 87 2.53 -4.20 -29.56
N ILE A 88 1.50 -3.37 -29.76
CA ILE A 88 0.13 -3.68 -29.31
C ILE A 88 -0.84 -3.05 -30.30
N GLY A 89 -1.11 -3.78 -31.37
CA GLY A 89 -2.12 -3.43 -32.35
C GLY A 89 -3.42 -2.99 -31.70
N ASN A 90 -3.96 -1.89 -32.24
CA ASN A 90 -5.28 -1.33 -31.98
C ASN A 90 -6.31 -2.43 -31.72
N SER A 91 -6.53 -2.74 -30.45
CA SER A 91 -7.72 -3.45 -30.00
C SER A 91 -8.26 -2.72 -28.79
N SER A 92 -8.72 -1.49 -29.05
CA SER A 92 -9.92 -0.96 -28.42
C SER A 92 -11.09 -1.90 -28.76
N SER A 93 -11.09 -3.08 -28.19
CA SER A 93 -12.18 -4.01 -28.35
C SER A 93 -12.64 -4.41 -26.97
N LEU A 94 -13.86 -3.97 -26.68
CA LEU A 94 -14.87 -4.48 -25.75
C LEU A 94 -15.03 -6.02 -25.73
N LEU A 95 -14.05 -6.80 -26.20
CA LEU A 95 -14.09 -8.24 -26.22
C LEU A 95 -14.19 -8.74 -24.78
N PRO A 96 -15.24 -9.50 -24.43
CA PRO A 96 -15.40 -10.05 -23.10
C PRO A 96 -14.17 -10.86 -22.72
N LEU A 97 -13.86 -10.96 -21.43
CA LEU A 97 -12.84 -11.86 -20.91
C LEU A 97 -12.95 -13.22 -21.62
N ASN A 98 -11.86 -13.68 -22.21
CA ASN A 98 -11.79 -15.00 -22.80
C ASN A 98 -11.90 -16.08 -21.72
N PHE A 99 -12.30 -17.28 -22.13
CA PHE A 99 -12.62 -18.40 -21.24
C PHE A 99 -11.56 -18.63 -20.16
N TRP A 100 -10.27 -18.64 -20.55
CA TRP A 100 -9.14 -18.79 -19.62
C TRP A 100 -9.04 -17.67 -18.58
N GLN A 101 -9.19 -16.41 -18.99
CA GLN A 101 -9.15 -15.27 -18.06
C GLN A 101 -10.30 -15.32 -17.05
N LYS A 102 -11.50 -15.74 -17.48
CA LYS A 102 -12.64 -15.94 -16.57
C LYS A 102 -12.35 -17.04 -15.56
N ASN A 103 -11.87 -18.20 -16.01
CA ASN A 103 -11.59 -19.33 -15.13
C ASN A 103 -10.50 -19.03 -14.11
N VAL A 104 -9.45 -18.30 -14.51
CA VAL A 104 -8.40 -17.86 -13.58
C VAL A 104 -8.97 -16.93 -12.52
N MET A 105 -9.75 -15.91 -12.93
CA MET A 105 -10.39 -15.00 -11.98
C MET A 105 -11.33 -15.72 -11.01
N TYR A 106 -12.21 -16.59 -11.52
CA TYR A 106 -13.12 -17.37 -10.67
C TYR A 106 -12.39 -18.39 -9.80
N GLY A 107 -11.29 -18.98 -10.27
CA GLY A 107 -10.44 -19.85 -9.47
C GLY A 107 -9.87 -19.14 -8.24
N PHE A 108 -9.34 -17.93 -8.41
CA PHE A 108 -8.88 -17.11 -7.28
C PHE A 108 -10.02 -16.70 -6.34
N ILE A 109 -11.21 -16.39 -6.86
CA ILE A 109 -12.38 -16.09 -6.05
C ILE A 109 -12.79 -17.31 -5.21
N CYS A 110 -12.88 -18.50 -5.82
CA CYS A 110 -13.19 -19.74 -5.12
C CYS A 110 -12.15 -20.07 -4.04
N LEU A 111 -10.87 -19.88 -4.34
CA LEU A 111 -9.79 -20.04 -3.37
C LEU A 111 -9.93 -19.05 -2.21
N GLY A 112 -10.26 -17.79 -2.49
CA GLY A 112 -10.54 -16.77 -1.47
C GLY A 112 -11.70 -17.15 -0.57
N LEU A 113 -12.81 -17.62 -1.14
CA LEU A 113 -13.97 -18.10 -0.37
C LEU A 113 -13.62 -19.29 0.52
N ALA A 114 -12.84 -20.25 0.00
CA ALA A 114 -12.36 -21.38 0.78
C ALA A 114 -11.48 -20.94 1.97
N MET A 115 -10.58 -19.97 1.76
CA MET A 115 -9.74 -19.42 2.82
C MET A 115 -10.56 -18.62 3.84
N LEU A 116 -11.52 -17.83 3.39
CA LEU A 116 -12.44 -17.08 4.25
C LEU A 116 -13.28 -18.02 5.13
N PHE A 117 -13.77 -19.12 4.58
CA PHE A 117 -14.47 -20.15 5.34
C PHE A 117 -13.57 -20.80 6.41
N LYS A 118 -12.31 -21.14 6.05
CA LYS A 118 -11.32 -21.65 7.01
C LYS A 118 -11.02 -20.64 8.12
N MET A 119 -10.88 -19.36 7.78
CA MET A 119 -10.67 -18.25 8.72
C MET A 119 -11.86 -18.11 9.68
N PHE A 120 -13.09 -18.12 9.15
CA PHE A 120 -14.30 -18.06 9.96
C PHE A 120 -14.39 -19.22 10.95
N ARG A 121 -14.15 -20.45 10.50
CA ARG A 121 -14.14 -21.65 11.36
C ARG A 121 -13.04 -21.58 12.43
N ALA A 122 -11.91 -20.95 12.11
CA ALA A 122 -10.82 -20.75 13.05
C ALA A 122 -11.06 -19.58 14.04
N GLY A 123 -12.20 -18.89 13.96
CA GLY A 123 -12.53 -17.80 14.88
C GLY A 123 -11.70 -16.53 14.67
N THR A 124 -11.06 -16.34 13.51
CA THR A 124 -10.12 -15.20 13.28
C THR A 124 -10.76 -13.81 13.30
N PHE A 125 -12.06 -13.72 13.52
CA PHE A 125 -12.83 -12.47 13.57
C PHE A 125 -13.35 -12.13 14.99
N SER A 126 -12.96 -12.90 16.03
CA SER A 126 -13.30 -12.59 17.43
C SER A 126 -12.39 -11.51 18.04
N SER A 127 -12.80 -10.95 19.18
CA SER A 127 -12.25 -9.74 19.83
C SER A 127 -10.77 -9.80 20.21
N ASP A 128 -10.21 -10.99 20.44
CA ASP A 128 -8.95 -11.15 21.18
C ASP A 128 -7.69 -11.17 20.28
N TYR A 129 -7.83 -10.90 18.98
CA TYR A 129 -6.73 -11.05 18.03
C TYR A 129 -5.85 -9.79 17.93
N ILE A 130 -4.74 -9.80 18.67
CA ILE A 130 -3.55 -8.97 18.40
C ILE A 130 -2.93 -9.45 17.06
N GLU A 131 -2.42 -8.54 16.23
CA GLU A 131 -1.77 -8.79 14.93
C GLU A 131 -0.52 -9.69 15.05
N SER A 132 -0.70 -10.95 15.48
CA SER A 132 0.37 -11.94 15.50
C SER A 132 0.54 -12.47 14.08
N PHE A 133 1.55 -11.97 13.37
CA PHE A 133 2.06 -12.56 12.12
C PHE A 133 2.74 -13.92 12.34
N GLY A 134 2.29 -14.67 13.35
CA GLY A 134 2.82 -15.97 13.73
C GLY A 134 2.65 -17.00 12.61
N ALA A 135 3.62 -17.91 12.53
CA ALA A 135 3.70 -18.96 11.52
C ALA A 135 2.51 -19.94 11.50
N GLY A 136 1.60 -19.89 12.48
CA GLY A 136 0.45 -20.79 12.60
C GLY A 136 -0.81 -20.43 11.81
N PHE A 137 -0.84 -19.31 11.07
CA PHE A 137 -2.04 -18.84 10.34
C PHE A 137 -1.89 -18.90 8.82
N GLU A 138 -1.75 -20.10 8.26
CA GLU A 138 -1.59 -20.30 6.81
C GLU A 138 -2.75 -19.72 5.98
N SER A 139 -4.01 -19.99 6.39
CA SER A 139 -5.21 -19.53 5.68
C SER A 139 -5.26 -18.00 5.57
N GLN A 140 -4.84 -17.32 6.64
CA GLN A 140 -4.73 -15.87 6.71
C GLN A 140 -3.67 -15.33 5.77
N ASN A 141 -2.46 -15.91 5.80
CA ASN A 141 -1.36 -15.47 4.95
C ASN A 141 -1.65 -15.69 3.46
N VAL A 142 -2.39 -16.75 3.12
CA VAL A 142 -2.88 -16.96 1.76
C VAL A 142 -3.97 -15.94 1.42
N TYR A 143 -4.92 -15.69 2.32
CA TYR A 143 -5.99 -14.70 2.07
C TYR A 143 -5.46 -13.28 1.85
N THR A 144 -4.46 -12.85 2.63
CA THR A 144 -3.84 -11.53 2.44
C THR A 144 -3.15 -11.40 1.08
N MET A 145 -2.47 -12.45 0.59
CA MET A 145 -1.93 -12.45 -0.78
C MET A 145 -3.04 -12.38 -1.83
N LEU A 146 -4.17 -13.05 -1.60
CA LEU A 146 -5.32 -13.02 -2.51
C LEU A 146 -5.97 -11.64 -2.58
N CYS A 147 -5.93 -10.84 -1.52
CA CYS A 147 -6.48 -9.49 -1.54
C CYS A 147 -5.76 -8.57 -2.56
N ASP A 148 -4.44 -8.68 -2.71
CA ASP A 148 -3.69 -7.94 -3.74
C ASP A 148 -4.13 -8.38 -5.16
N VAL A 149 -4.36 -9.68 -5.34
CA VAL A 149 -4.87 -10.26 -6.59
C VAL A 149 -6.30 -9.78 -6.89
N PHE A 150 -7.16 -9.72 -5.87
CA PHE A 150 -8.53 -9.21 -6.01
C PHE A 150 -8.54 -7.73 -6.36
N PHE A 151 -7.66 -6.92 -5.75
CA PHE A 151 -7.53 -5.52 -6.08
C PHE A 151 -7.06 -5.33 -7.53
N PHE A 152 -6.08 -6.12 -7.97
CA PHE A 152 -5.65 -6.14 -9.37
C PHE A 152 -6.80 -6.49 -10.33
N PHE A 153 -7.55 -7.58 -10.07
CA PHE A 153 -8.69 -7.95 -10.92
C PHE A 153 -9.79 -6.90 -10.92
N PHE A 154 -10.04 -6.27 -9.79
CA PHE A 154 -10.99 -5.18 -9.69
C PHE A 154 -10.57 -4.03 -10.61
N LEU A 155 -9.32 -3.56 -10.52
CA LEU A 155 -8.79 -2.51 -11.41
C LEU A 155 -8.86 -2.92 -12.88
N TYR A 156 -8.49 -4.16 -13.20
CA TYR A 156 -8.50 -4.68 -14.57
C TYR A 156 -9.92 -4.70 -15.15
N LEU A 157 -10.90 -5.21 -14.40
CA LEU A 157 -12.31 -5.20 -14.81
C LEU A 157 -12.84 -3.77 -14.90
N TYR A 158 -12.46 -2.91 -13.98
CA TYR A 158 -12.97 -1.55 -13.91
C TYR A 158 -12.52 -0.71 -15.11
N LEU A 159 -11.22 -0.77 -15.44
CA LEU A 159 -10.63 0.05 -16.50
C LEU A 159 -10.93 -0.50 -17.90
N ASN A 160 -11.14 -1.82 -18.06
CA ASN A 160 -11.43 -2.43 -19.36
C ASN A 160 -12.93 -2.67 -19.63
N TYR A 161 -13.75 -2.86 -18.59
CA TYR A 161 -15.13 -3.33 -18.70
C TYR A 161 -16.09 -2.50 -17.84
N GLN A 162 -16.19 -1.21 -18.13
CA GLN A 162 -16.89 -0.24 -17.25
C GLN A 162 -18.34 -0.65 -16.92
N ASN A 163 -19.11 -1.16 -17.89
CA ASN A 163 -20.52 -1.54 -17.69
C ASN A 163 -20.76 -3.05 -17.57
N SER A 164 -19.77 -3.89 -17.90
CA SER A 164 -19.87 -5.35 -17.83
C SER A 164 -19.31 -5.89 -16.50
N TYR A 165 -19.70 -7.10 -16.10
CA TYR A 165 -19.19 -7.79 -14.89
C TYR A 165 -19.44 -7.07 -13.55
N ASN A 166 -20.50 -6.26 -13.42
CA ASN A 166 -20.79 -5.53 -12.17
C ASN A 166 -20.92 -6.44 -10.95
N LYS A 167 -21.50 -7.64 -11.12
CA LYS A 167 -21.57 -8.67 -10.06
C LYS A 167 -20.17 -9.12 -9.62
N SER A 168 -19.26 -9.38 -10.55
CA SER A 168 -17.88 -9.79 -10.24
C SER A 168 -17.09 -8.65 -9.58
N LYS A 169 -17.26 -7.40 -10.03
CA LYS A 169 -16.65 -6.23 -9.39
C LYS A 169 -17.12 -6.08 -7.94
N LEU A 170 -18.43 -6.23 -7.71
CA LEU A 170 -19.01 -6.16 -6.37
C LEU A 170 -18.48 -7.30 -5.49
N LEU A 171 -18.39 -8.52 -6.02
CA LEU A 171 -17.85 -9.66 -5.28
C LEU A 171 -16.39 -9.43 -4.88
N LEU A 172 -15.53 -8.96 -5.79
CA LEU A 172 -14.13 -8.63 -5.49
C LEU A 172 -14.01 -7.53 -4.42
N LEU A 173 -14.88 -6.52 -4.49
CA LEU A 173 -14.99 -5.48 -3.46
C LEU A 173 -15.33 -6.09 -2.10
N VAL A 174 -16.36 -6.93 -2.01
CA VAL A 174 -16.75 -7.60 -0.76
C VAL A 174 -15.58 -8.42 -0.20
N MET A 175 -14.91 -9.20 -1.05
CA MET A 175 -13.74 -10.00 -0.63
C MET A 175 -12.62 -9.13 -0.03
N ILE A 176 -12.37 -7.96 -0.60
CA ILE A 176 -11.39 -7.00 -0.04
C ILE A 176 -11.91 -6.40 1.26
N PHE A 177 -13.16 -5.91 1.30
CA PHE A 177 -13.71 -5.22 2.47
C PHE A 177 -13.89 -6.12 3.70
N VAL A 178 -14.04 -7.43 3.52
CA VAL A 178 -14.06 -8.38 4.65
C VAL A 178 -12.80 -8.28 5.52
N THR A 179 -11.65 -7.84 4.99
CA THR A 179 -10.45 -7.65 5.82
C THR A 179 -10.62 -6.58 6.89
N LEU A 180 -11.55 -5.62 6.71
CA LEU A 180 -11.88 -4.64 7.75
C LEU A 180 -12.46 -5.29 9.01
N LEU A 181 -13.22 -6.38 8.88
CA LEU A 181 -13.74 -7.13 10.03
C LEU A 181 -12.63 -7.72 10.88
N ARG A 182 -11.45 -7.95 10.30
CA ARG A 182 -10.24 -8.38 11.01
C ARG A 182 -9.39 -7.20 11.54
N GLY A 183 -9.83 -5.97 11.30
CA GLY A 183 -9.05 -4.77 11.58
C GLY A 183 -7.95 -4.48 10.56
N SER A 184 -7.79 -5.30 9.51
CA SER A 184 -6.77 -5.06 8.48
C SER A 184 -7.29 -4.13 7.39
N ARG A 185 -6.74 -2.91 7.39
CA ARG A 185 -7.08 -1.82 6.46
C ARG A 185 -6.20 -1.82 5.21
N MET A 186 -5.23 -2.75 5.15
CA MET A 186 -4.14 -2.75 4.18
C MET A 186 -4.59 -2.81 2.72
N PHE A 187 -5.71 -3.48 2.46
CA PHE A 187 -6.23 -3.70 1.11
C PHE A 187 -7.38 -2.75 0.77
N THR A 188 -8.13 -2.30 1.77
CA THR A 188 -9.25 -1.37 1.60
C THR A 188 -8.77 0.05 1.31
N ILE A 189 -7.71 0.51 1.97
CA ILE A 189 -7.20 1.88 1.78
C ILE A 189 -6.67 2.11 0.35
N PRO A 190 -5.86 1.22 -0.25
CA PRO A 190 -5.52 1.32 -1.67
C PRO A 190 -6.72 1.43 -2.61
N LEU A 191 -7.83 0.75 -2.28
CA LEU A 191 -9.05 0.83 -3.08
C LEU A 191 -9.75 2.19 -2.93
N ILE A 192 -9.76 2.76 -1.72
CA ILE A 192 -10.21 4.14 -1.49
C ILE A 192 -9.34 5.12 -2.28
N PHE A 193 -8.02 4.94 -2.27
CA PHE A 193 -7.09 5.73 -3.07
C PHE A 193 -7.36 5.60 -4.57
N PHE A 194 -7.71 4.42 -5.05
CA PHE A 194 -8.13 4.23 -6.43
C PHE A 194 -9.42 5.00 -6.77
N LEU A 195 -10.43 4.97 -5.89
CA LEU A 195 -11.66 5.73 -6.10
C LEU A 195 -11.37 7.24 -6.12
N LEU A 196 -10.53 7.73 -5.22
CA LEU A 196 -10.05 9.11 -5.22
C LEU A 196 -9.29 9.45 -6.50
N TYR A 197 -8.36 8.58 -6.92
CA TYR A 197 -7.61 8.73 -8.17
C TYR A 197 -8.56 8.90 -9.34
N LYS A 198 -9.55 8.01 -9.45
CA LYS A 198 -10.52 8.02 -10.54
C LYS A 198 -11.34 9.31 -10.54
N MET A 199 -11.85 9.72 -9.39
CA MET A 199 -12.67 10.92 -9.27
C MET A 199 -11.88 12.20 -9.61
N VAL A 200 -10.62 12.28 -9.17
CA VAL A 200 -9.76 13.46 -9.36
C VAL A 200 -9.23 13.54 -10.80
N TYR A 201 -8.73 12.43 -11.33
CA TYR A 201 -7.93 12.41 -12.57
C TYR A 201 -8.64 11.84 -13.80
N ILE A 202 -9.63 10.95 -13.63
CA ILE A 202 -10.37 10.35 -14.74
C ILE A 202 -11.69 11.09 -14.96
N ASP A 203 -12.56 11.11 -13.97
CA ASP A 203 -13.92 11.63 -14.12
C ASP A 203 -14.01 13.16 -13.94
N GLY A 204 -12.98 13.77 -13.35
CA GLY A 204 -12.94 15.17 -12.95
C GLY A 204 -13.82 15.50 -11.74
N LEU A 205 -13.32 16.41 -10.90
CA LEU A 205 -14.01 16.90 -9.70
C LEU A 205 -15.17 17.85 -10.06
N THR A 206 -16.36 17.51 -9.56
CA THR A 206 -17.54 18.40 -9.53
C THR A 206 -17.96 18.61 -8.08
N ARG A 207 -18.65 19.71 -7.77
CA ARG A 207 -19.12 20.03 -6.40
C ARG A 207 -19.92 18.87 -5.77
N LYS A 208 -20.79 18.21 -6.55
CA LYS A 208 -21.56 17.02 -6.11
C LYS A 208 -20.66 15.82 -5.76
N LYS A 209 -19.62 15.57 -6.55
CA LYS A 209 -18.66 14.48 -6.27
C LYS A 209 -17.83 14.76 -5.02
N ILE A 210 -17.46 16.02 -4.76
CA ILE A 210 -16.79 16.42 -3.52
C ILE A 210 -17.69 16.13 -2.32
N GLY A 211 -18.98 16.50 -2.39
CA GLY A 211 -19.96 16.16 -1.35
C GLY A 211 -20.08 14.65 -1.11
N PHE A 212 -20.09 13.83 -2.18
CA PHE A 212 -20.10 12.38 -2.06
C PHE A 212 -18.81 11.81 -1.45
N ILE A 213 -17.64 12.38 -1.75
CA ILE A 213 -16.37 12.00 -1.12
C ILE A 213 -16.39 12.32 0.37
N LEU A 214 -16.86 13.51 0.75
CA LEU A 214 -16.95 13.90 2.16
C LEU A 214 -17.91 12.99 2.91
N LEU A 215 -19.11 12.76 2.37
CA LEU A 215 -20.11 11.88 2.98
C LEU A 215 -19.61 10.42 3.06
N GLY A 216 -19.06 9.90 1.97
CA GLY A 216 -18.48 8.55 1.95
C GLY A 216 -17.27 8.42 2.89
N GLY A 217 -16.44 9.46 2.99
CA GLY A 217 -15.34 9.54 3.93
C GLY A 217 -15.82 9.48 5.38
N VAL A 218 -16.88 10.23 5.72
CA VAL A 218 -17.52 10.17 7.04
C VAL A 218 -18.07 8.77 7.33
N VAL A 219 -18.74 8.11 6.37
CA VAL A 219 -19.25 6.75 6.56
C VAL A 219 -18.11 5.74 6.80
N VAL A 220 -17.02 5.84 6.02
CA VAL A 220 -15.84 4.98 6.22
C VAL A 220 -15.20 5.25 7.59
N LEU A 221 -15.06 6.52 7.97
CA LEU A 221 -14.50 6.92 9.26
C LEU A 221 -15.35 6.37 10.42
N LEU A 222 -16.68 6.55 10.36
CA LEU A 222 -17.61 6.00 11.35
C LEU A 222 -17.53 4.48 11.42
N GLY A 223 -17.42 3.79 10.27
CA GLY A 223 -17.21 2.35 10.22
C GLY A 223 -15.89 1.92 10.88
N LEU A 224 -14.80 2.65 10.65
CA LEU A 224 -13.51 2.42 11.31
C LEU A 224 -13.57 2.68 12.81
N CYS A 225 -14.23 3.76 13.24
CA CYS A 225 -14.45 4.08 14.65
C CYS A 225 -15.31 3.00 15.34
N LEU A 226 -16.36 2.51 14.69
CA LEU A 226 -17.21 1.44 15.21
C LEU A 226 -16.42 0.13 15.38
N VAL A 227 -15.63 -0.26 14.38
CA VAL A 227 -14.75 -1.44 14.48
C VAL A 227 -13.71 -1.24 15.59
N PHE A 228 -13.15 -0.04 15.72
CA PHE A 228 -12.18 0.28 16.77
C PHE A 228 -12.82 0.20 18.17
N PHE A 229 -14.01 0.75 18.34
CA PHE A 229 -14.79 0.72 19.58
C PHE A 229 -15.15 -0.72 20.00
N LEU A 230 -15.65 -1.52 19.06
CA LEU A 230 -15.98 -2.93 19.33
C LEU A 230 -14.78 -3.76 19.79
N ARG A 231 -13.55 -3.33 19.47
CA ARG A 231 -12.31 -4.04 19.86
C ARG A 231 -11.63 -3.49 21.11
N HIS A 232 -11.77 -2.19 21.38
CA HIS A 232 -11.04 -1.52 22.47
C HIS A 232 -11.97 -0.86 23.51
N GLY A 233 -13.28 -1.09 23.45
CA GLY A 233 -14.32 -0.34 24.18
C GLY A 233 -14.16 -0.28 25.70
N ALA A 234 -13.46 -1.24 26.33
CA ALA A 234 -13.19 -1.22 27.77
C ALA A 234 -12.19 -0.11 28.21
N SER A 235 -11.51 0.56 27.27
CA SER A 235 -10.46 1.55 27.56
C SER A 235 -10.86 3.02 27.34
N PHE A 236 -12.14 3.30 27.01
CA PHE A 236 -12.57 4.63 26.50
C PHE A 236 -13.85 5.19 27.14
N GLU A 237 -14.12 4.92 28.42
CA GLU A 237 -15.37 5.37 29.07
C GLU A 237 -15.60 6.90 29.07
N ASN A 238 -14.58 7.73 28.77
CA ASN A 238 -14.68 9.21 28.81
C ASN A 238 -14.13 9.96 27.58
N VAL A 239 -13.96 9.32 26.43
CA VAL A 239 -13.43 9.99 25.21
C VAL A 239 -14.57 10.38 24.27
N ASP A 240 -14.64 11.66 23.89
CA ASP A 240 -15.60 12.17 22.92
C ASP A 240 -15.29 11.67 21.50
N ILE A 241 -16.26 11.77 20.58
CA ILE A 241 -16.11 11.25 19.20
C ILE A 241 -14.92 11.90 18.48
N LEU A 242 -14.67 13.20 18.73
CA LEU A 242 -13.57 13.92 18.12
C LEU A 242 -12.22 13.43 18.68
N GLY A 243 -12.11 13.30 20.01
CA GLY A 243 -10.95 12.71 20.69
C GLY A 243 -10.65 11.29 20.21
N MET A 244 -11.67 10.46 19.98
CA MET A 244 -11.50 9.11 19.42
C MET A 244 -10.88 9.12 18.01
N ILE A 245 -11.28 10.05 17.16
CA ILE A 245 -10.73 10.16 15.80
C ILE A 245 -9.27 10.58 15.85
N PHE A 246 -8.92 11.54 16.70
CA PHE A 246 -7.54 11.98 16.90
C PHE A 246 -6.66 10.85 17.45
N LEU A 247 -7.14 10.15 18.48
CA LEU A 247 -6.47 8.98 19.05
C LEU A 247 -6.25 7.88 18.02
N LEU A 248 -7.22 7.60 17.16
CA LEU A 248 -7.08 6.57 16.11
C LEU A 248 -6.01 6.95 15.08
N ILE A 249 -6.02 8.20 14.62
CA ILE A 249 -5.03 8.71 13.66
C ILE A 249 -3.64 8.65 14.29
N GLN A 250 -3.54 9.07 15.55
CA GLN A 250 -2.28 9.09 16.27
C GLN A 250 -1.76 7.69 16.57
N TYR A 251 -2.61 6.77 17.01
CA TYR A 251 -2.23 5.39 17.28
C TYR A 251 -1.63 4.73 16.03
N GLU A 252 -2.29 4.88 14.88
CA GLU A 252 -1.75 4.38 13.61
C GLU A 252 -0.46 5.09 13.22
N SER A 253 -0.39 6.41 13.37
CA SER A 253 0.79 7.18 12.96
C SER A 253 2.01 6.90 13.84
N CYS A 254 1.81 6.82 15.16
CA CYS A 254 2.87 6.52 16.12
C CYS A 254 3.31 5.06 15.99
N GLY A 255 2.38 4.11 15.85
CA GLY A 255 2.71 2.70 15.64
C GLY A 255 3.59 2.48 14.40
N VAL A 256 3.34 3.24 13.33
CA VAL A 256 4.14 3.21 12.09
C VAL A 256 5.54 3.81 12.30
N HIS A 257 5.70 4.87 13.10
CA HIS A 257 6.95 5.63 13.18
C HIS A 257 7.82 5.36 14.41
N VAL A 258 7.32 4.67 15.44
CA VAL A 258 8.13 4.20 16.58
C VAL A 258 9.36 3.38 16.14
N PRO A 259 9.27 2.46 15.17
CA PRO A 259 10.44 1.76 14.63
C PRO A 259 11.52 2.69 14.11
N LEU A 260 11.15 3.71 13.34
CA LEU A 260 12.07 4.72 12.82
C LEU A 260 12.71 5.55 13.95
N MET A 261 11.93 5.92 14.96
CA MET A 261 12.45 6.67 16.11
C MET A 261 13.44 5.83 16.93
N LYS A 262 13.17 4.53 17.13
CA LYS A 262 14.12 3.60 17.74
C LYS A 262 15.41 3.48 16.93
N GLU A 263 15.30 3.38 15.61
CA GLU A 263 16.45 3.35 14.70
C GLU A 263 17.32 4.60 14.85
N ILE A 264 16.69 5.79 14.93
CA ILE A 264 17.39 7.06 15.17
C ILE A 264 18.09 7.05 16.54
N MET A 265 17.43 6.59 17.60
CA MET A 265 18.01 6.52 18.96
C MET A 265 19.25 5.64 19.03
N MET A 266 19.22 4.50 18.33
CA MET A 266 20.35 3.57 18.26
C MET A 266 21.50 4.12 17.41
N GLY A 267 21.25 5.11 16.56
CA GLY A 267 22.26 5.76 15.73
C GLY A 267 22.96 4.81 14.76
N TRP A 268 24.20 5.14 14.39
CA TRP A 268 25.04 4.33 13.49
C TRP A 268 25.48 2.97 14.08
N HIS A 269 25.00 2.60 15.26
CA HIS A 269 25.27 1.28 15.86
C HIS A 269 24.46 0.17 15.21
N LEU A 270 23.45 0.50 14.40
CA LEU A 270 22.78 -0.47 13.55
C LEU A 270 23.72 -0.95 12.45
N SER A 271 23.85 -2.27 12.36
CA SER A 271 24.43 -2.93 11.20
C SER A 271 23.56 -2.62 9.98
N PHE A 272 24.04 -1.75 9.08
CA PHE A 272 23.40 -1.54 7.78
C PHE A 272 23.56 -2.77 6.90
N ALA A 273 22.58 -3.00 6.02
CA ALA A 273 22.62 -4.14 5.12
C ALA A 273 23.86 -4.06 4.20
N PRO A 274 24.63 -5.15 4.03
CA PRO A 274 25.66 -5.24 3.00
C PRO A 274 25.08 -4.94 1.61
N MET A 275 25.90 -4.46 0.66
CA MET A 275 25.44 -4.22 -0.71
C MET A 275 24.74 -5.47 -1.29
N PHE A 276 23.63 -5.26 -2.00
CA PHE A 276 22.76 -6.29 -2.60
C PHE A 276 21.86 -7.10 -1.66
N THR A 277 21.97 -6.94 -0.34
CA THR A 277 21.12 -7.67 0.62
C THR A 277 19.63 -7.41 0.41
N TYR A 278 19.26 -6.19 0.00
CA TYR A 278 17.88 -5.87 -0.37
C TYR A 278 17.34 -6.77 -1.49
N VAL A 279 18.17 -7.08 -2.49
CA VAL A 279 17.77 -7.91 -3.63
C VAL A 279 17.60 -9.37 -3.19
N THR A 280 18.57 -9.90 -2.43
CA THR A 280 18.48 -11.27 -1.90
C THR A 280 17.30 -11.45 -0.95
N ASP A 281 17.08 -10.50 -0.03
CA ASP A 281 15.93 -10.52 0.87
C ASP A 281 14.63 -10.38 0.10
N THR A 282 14.56 -9.58 -0.96
CA THR A 282 13.38 -9.50 -1.82
C THR A 282 13.06 -10.86 -2.46
N PHE A 283 14.06 -11.55 -3.01
CA PHE A 283 13.86 -12.88 -3.60
C PHE A 283 13.37 -13.89 -2.56
N LEU A 284 14.02 -13.97 -1.40
CA LEU A 284 13.62 -14.83 -0.29
C LEU A 284 12.22 -14.49 0.23
N PHE A 285 11.90 -13.20 0.33
CA PHE A 285 10.62 -12.72 0.85
C PHE A 285 9.45 -13.05 -0.07
N VAL A 286 9.66 -13.10 -1.38
CA VAL A 286 8.64 -13.51 -2.37
C VAL A 286 8.32 -15.01 -2.28
N ILE A 287 9.30 -15.85 -1.95
CA ILE A 287 9.09 -17.31 -1.85
C ILE A 287 7.98 -17.60 -0.82
N PRO A 288 6.93 -18.38 -1.19
CA PRO A 288 5.87 -18.75 -0.25
C PRO A 288 6.43 -19.51 0.95
N ARG A 289 5.92 -19.24 2.16
CA ARG A 289 6.33 -19.95 3.39
C ARG A 289 6.08 -21.46 3.33
N ILE A 290 5.11 -21.90 2.53
CA ILE A 290 4.86 -23.33 2.28
C ILE A 290 6.05 -23.98 1.56
N VAL A 291 6.77 -23.22 0.73
CA VAL A 291 7.94 -23.70 -0.02
C VAL A 291 9.20 -23.55 0.82
N PHE A 292 9.34 -22.46 1.58
CA PHE A 292 10.47 -22.22 2.48
C PHE A 292 10.01 -21.68 3.84
N PRO A 293 9.71 -22.58 4.81
CA PRO A 293 9.13 -22.20 6.11
C PRO A 293 10.06 -21.32 6.96
N GLU A 294 11.35 -21.65 6.98
CA GLU A 294 12.38 -21.01 7.82
C GLU A 294 12.93 -19.71 7.23
N LYS A 295 12.37 -19.20 6.13
CA LYS A 295 12.94 -18.06 5.41
C LYS A 295 13.19 -16.80 6.27
N ASN A 296 12.40 -16.61 7.33
CA ASN A 296 12.54 -15.46 8.22
C ASN A 296 13.90 -15.47 8.95
N GLU A 297 14.50 -16.64 9.18
CA GLU A 297 15.82 -16.77 9.82
C GLU A 297 16.95 -16.26 8.90
N TYR A 298 16.72 -16.28 7.60
CA TYR A 298 17.70 -15.90 6.58
C TYR A 298 17.55 -14.43 6.15
N LEU A 299 16.37 -13.84 6.33
CA LEU A 299 16.14 -12.43 6.04
C LEU A 299 17.00 -11.57 6.96
N PHE A 300 17.87 -10.76 6.37
CA PHE A 300 18.64 -9.76 7.11
C PHE A 300 17.70 -8.84 7.87
N PHE A 301 16.61 -8.41 7.24
CA PHE A 301 15.62 -7.56 7.88
C PHE A 301 15.06 -8.17 9.17
N ASP A 302 14.51 -9.38 9.12
CA ASP A 302 13.89 -10.00 10.30
C ASP A 302 14.90 -10.20 11.45
N ARG A 303 16.17 -10.52 11.12
CA ARG A 303 17.24 -10.64 12.11
C ARG A 303 17.54 -9.30 12.80
N VAL A 304 17.73 -8.23 12.04
CA VAL A 304 17.99 -6.89 12.60
C VAL A 304 16.79 -6.37 13.39
N VAL A 305 15.57 -6.58 12.89
CA VAL A 305 14.35 -6.18 13.62
C VAL A 305 14.25 -6.89 14.97
N SER A 306 14.59 -8.18 15.02
CA SER A 306 14.58 -8.98 16.24
C SER A 306 15.71 -8.61 17.20
N GLU A 307 16.93 -8.46 16.70
CA GLU A 307 18.13 -8.15 17.50
C GLU A 307 18.00 -6.80 18.21
N TYR A 308 17.48 -5.79 17.51
CA TYR A 308 17.36 -4.43 18.01
C TYR A 308 15.94 -4.09 18.51
N ASN A 309 15.02 -5.08 18.55
CA ASN A 309 13.63 -4.89 18.98
C ASN A 309 12.95 -3.66 18.34
N LEU A 310 13.16 -3.48 17.02
CA LEU A 310 12.73 -2.30 16.27
C LEU A 310 11.22 -2.26 16.05
N SER A 311 10.51 -3.38 16.23
CA SER A 311 9.10 -3.51 15.88
C SER A 311 8.21 -3.86 17.10
N PRO A 312 8.00 -2.94 18.05
CA PRO A 312 7.22 -3.22 19.27
C PRO A 312 5.74 -3.54 19.00
N PHE A 313 5.23 -3.18 17.81
CA PHE A 313 3.87 -3.46 17.37
C PHE A 313 3.79 -4.43 16.18
N GLY A 314 4.89 -5.10 15.82
CA GLY A 314 4.93 -6.12 14.76
C GLY A 314 4.99 -5.59 13.30
N GLY A 315 5.08 -4.27 13.09
CA GLY A 315 5.40 -3.64 11.81
C GLY A 315 6.58 -2.67 11.87
N ILE A 316 7.20 -2.40 10.72
CA ILE A 316 8.18 -1.32 10.50
C ILE A 316 7.71 -0.55 9.27
N ASN A 317 7.80 0.78 9.29
CA ASN A 317 7.43 1.61 8.14
C ASN A 317 8.46 1.54 7.00
N GLY A 318 8.07 2.03 5.82
CA GLY A 318 8.96 2.03 4.67
C GLY A 318 10.20 2.85 4.91
N GLU A 319 10.08 4.03 5.51
CA GLU A 319 11.24 4.90 5.74
C GLU A 319 12.32 4.21 6.57
N ALA A 320 11.98 3.60 7.72
CA ALA A 320 12.94 2.84 8.53
C ALA A 320 13.51 1.66 7.73
N SER A 321 12.65 0.89 7.05
CA SER A 321 13.14 -0.23 6.25
C SER A 321 14.10 0.20 5.13
N VAL A 322 13.88 1.35 4.50
CA VAL A 322 14.78 1.90 3.47
C VAL A 322 16.09 2.34 4.11
N ILE A 323 16.08 2.96 5.29
CA ILE A 323 17.31 3.36 5.98
C ILE A 323 18.11 2.13 6.41
N LEU A 324 17.48 1.08 6.91
CA LEU A 324 18.15 -0.20 7.22
C LEU A 324 18.87 -0.80 6.00
N TYR A 325 18.24 -0.76 4.83
CA TYR A 325 18.81 -1.34 3.60
C TYR A 325 19.81 -0.45 2.87
N PHE A 326 19.60 0.86 2.90
CA PHE A 326 20.35 1.81 2.05
C PHE A 326 21.19 2.81 2.85
N GLY A 327 21.04 2.87 4.18
CA GLY A 327 21.77 3.78 5.07
C GLY A 327 21.72 5.22 4.59
N ILE A 328 22.89 5.86 4.46
CA ILE A 328 23.06 7.23 3.94
C ILE A 328 22.45 7.41 2.54
N LEU A 329 22.35 6.34 1.74
CA LEU A 329 21.81 6.37 0.38
C LEU A 329 20.28 6.29 0.34
N PHE A 330 19.58 6.26 1.48
CA PHE A 330 18.11 6.32 1.50
C PHE A 330 17.51 7.44 0.63
N PRO A 331 18.06 8.68 0.55
CA PRO A 331 17.48 9.75 -0.28
C PRO A 331 17.49 9.37 -1.76
N PHE A 332 18.54 8.67 -2.20
CA PHE A 332 18.65 8.18 -3.57
C PHE A 332 17.56 7.14 -3.89
N PHE A 333 17.20 6.29 -2.93
CA PHE A 333 16.08 5.36 -3.09
C PHE A 333 14.76 6.10 -3.36
N PHE A 334 14.41 7.09 -2.53
CA PHE A 334 13.19 7.90 -2.72
C PHE A 334 13.22 8.66 -4.06
N PHE A 335 14.38 9.18 -4.46
CA PHE A 335 14.59 9.80 -5.77
C PHE A 335 14.29 8.82 -6.92
N LEU A 336 14.81 7.59 -6.86
CA LEU A 336 14.56 6.57 -7.88
C LEU A 336 13.08 6.17 -7.95
N VAL A 337 12.41 6.00 -6.81
CA VAL A 337 10.97 5.69 -6.78
C VAL A 337 10.16 6.82 -7.41
N GLY A 338 10.44 8.07 -7.04
CA GLY A 338 9.79 9.24 -7.64
C GLY A 338 10.01 9.32 -9.15
N GLY A 339 11.25 9.09 -9.60
CA GLY A 339 11.61 9.06 -11.01
C GLY A 339 10.91 7.95 -11.78
N PHE A 340 10.93 6.72 -11.27
CA PHE A 340 10.27 5.57 -11.90
C PHE A 340 8.75 5.77 -12.04
N LEU A 341 8.08 6.30 -11.03
CA LEU A 341 6.63 6.57 -11.10
C LEU A 341 6.30 7.69 -12.09
N SER A 342 7.17 8.69 -12.19
CA SER A 342 7.05 9.75 -13.19
C SER A 342 7.29 9.26 -14.61
N TYR A 343 8.26 8.36 -14.79
CA TYR A 343 8.47 7.63 -16.04
C TYR A 343 7.23 6.84 -16.45
N LEU A 344 6.68 6.02 -15.55
CA LEU A 344 5.45 5.26 -15.80
C LEU A 344 4.25 6.17 -16.09
N TYR A 345 4.13 7.29 -15.37
CA TYR A 345 3.06 8.27 -15.60
C TYR A 345 3.13 8.86 -17.01
N ASN A 346 4.32 9.22 -17.48
CA ASN A 346 4.52 9.74 -18.84
C ASN A 346 4.17 8.70 -19.90
N LEU A 347 4.52 7.42 -19.68
CA LEU A 347 4.08 6.34 -20.56
C LEU A 347 2.54 6.20 -20.59
N VAL A 348 1.89 6.30 -19.43
CA VAL A 348 0.43 6.13 -19.29
C VAL A 348 -0.37 7.28 -19.88
N LYS A 349 0.10 8.52 -19.72
CA LYS A 349 -0.64 9.74 -20.06
C LYS A 349 -1.06 9.77 -21.53
N GLU A 350 -0.20 9.29 -22.42
CA GLU A 350 -0.41 9.31 -23.87
C GLU A 350 -0.75 7.93 -24.46
N SER A 351 -0.55 6.86 -23.69
CA SER A 351 -0.80 5.51 -24.18
C SER A 351 -2.30 5.18 -24.24
N SER A 352 -2.70 4.48 -25.31
CA SER A 352 -3.99 3.79 -25.41
C SER A 352 -4.02 2.47 -24.62
N ASN A 353 -2.86 1.96 -24.17
CA ASN A 353 -2.74 0.66 -23.53
C ASN A 353 -3.30 0.66 -22.10
N THR A 354 -4.42 -0.03 -21.91
CA THR A 354 -5.09 -0.16 -20.61
C THR A 354 -4.29 -0.98 -19.60
N SER A 355 -3.47 -1.94 -20.01
CA SER A 355 -2.63 -2.74 -19.09
C SER A 355 -1.60 -1.88 -18.35
N ILE A 356 -0.96 -0.94 -19.05
CA ILE A 356 0.00 -0.02 -18.43
C ILE A 356 -0.74 0.97 -17.51
N LYS A 357 -1.96 1.39 -17.87
CA LYS A 357 -2.82 2.22 -17.01
C LYS A 357 -3.21 1.51 -15.72
N VAL A 358 -3.64 0.24 -15.81
CA VAL A 358 -3.97 -0.61 -14.67
C VAL A 358 -2.74 -0.74 -13.77
N LEU A 359 -1.59 -1.07 -14.34
CA LEU A 359 -0.33 -1.24 -13.61
C LEU A 359 0.08 0.04 -12.88
N TYR A 360 0.13 1.18 -13.56
CA TYR A 360 0.46 2.47 -12.94
C TYR A 360 -0.51 2.83 -11.82
N THR A 361 -1.81 2.62 -12.05
CA THR A 361 -2.83 2.93 -11.05
C THR A 361 -2.70 2.02 -9.82
N PHE A 362 -2.48 0.71 -10.03
CA PHE A 362 -2.21 -0.23 -8.95
C PHE A 362 -0.99 0.18 -8.15
N ILE A 363 0.13 0.47 -8.83
CA ILE A 363 1.37 0.90 -8.19
C ILE A 363 1.14 2.19 -7.38
N CYS A 364 0.47 3.17 -7.96
CA CYS A 364 0.20 4.43 -7.29
C CYS A 364 -0.69 4.27 -6.04
N CYS A 365 -1.66 3.35 -6.05
CA CYS A 365 -2.61 3.18 -4.95
C CYS A 365 -2.12 2.18 -3.88
N SER A 366 -1.53 1.06 -4.30
CA SER A 366 -1.07 -0.01 -3.43
C SER A 366 0.35 0.25 -2.92
N LEU A 367 1.30 0.62 -3.78
CA LEU A 367 2.67 0.84 -3.34
C LEU A 367 2.80 2.09 -2.47
N MET A 368 2.18 3.22 -2.81
CA MET A 368 2.32 4.43 -1.98
C MET A 368 1.82 4.20 -0.55
N PHE A 369 0.69 3.51 -0.40
CA PHE A 369 0.15 3.16 0.91
C PHE A 369 1.01 2.12 1.64
N THR A 370 1.38 1.04 0.95
CA THR A 370 2.15 -0.05 1.56
C THR A 370 3.56 0.39 1.92
N PHE A 371 4.19 1.23 1.10
CA PHE A 371 5.53 1.73 1.33
C PHE A 371 5.56 2.71 2.51
N LEU A 372 4.63 3.66 2.62
CA LEU A 372 4.68 4.61 3.75
C LEU A 372 4.27 3.97 5.09
N ARG A 373 3.42 2.94 5.07
CA ARG A 373 2.92 2.28 6.29
C ARG A 373 3.72 1.04 6.70
N ASN A 374 4.13 0.23 5.74
CA ASN A 374 4.73 -1.08 5.96
C ASN A 374 6.15 -1.16 5.38
N GLY A 375 6.89 -2.20 5.74
CA GLY A 375 8.26 -2.38 5.27
C GLY A 375 8.35 -2.55 3.75
N ILE A 376 9.43 -2.03 3.17
CA ILE A 376 9.71 -2.03 1.73
C ILE A 376 9.57 -3.42 1.08
N LEU A 377 9.94 -4.51 1.76
CA LEU A 377 9.82 -5.88 1.25
C LEU A 377 8.37 -6.27 0.95
N ILE A 378 7.41 -5.79 1.75
CA ILE A 378 5.98 -6.06 1.54
C ILE A 378 5.51 -5.37 0.26
N ALA A 379 5.85 -4.09 0.08
CA ALA A 379 5.52 -3.35 -1.13
C ALA A 379 6.11 -4.00 -2.40
N THR A 380 7.39 -4.40 -2.35
CA THR A 380 8.09 -5.03 -3.48
C THR A 380 7.52 -6.41 -3.82
N LYS A 381 7.17 -7.21 -2.82
CA LYS A 381 6.51 -8.50 -3.05
C LYS A 381 5.17 -8.35 -3.74
N SER A 382 4.31 -7.45 -3.26
CA SER A 382 3.01 -7.19 -3.89
C SER A 382 3.16 -6.72 -5.33
N MET A 383 4.19 -5.92 -5.63
CA MET A 383 4.55 -5.57 -7.01
C MET A 383 4.89 -6.80 -7.86
N ILE A 384 5.83 -7.63 -7.41
CA ILE A 384 6.30 -8.80 -8.17
C ILE A 384 5.12 -9.74 -8.50
N VAL A 385 4.24 -9.99 -7.53
CA VAL A 385 3.03 -10.80 -7.75
C VAL A 385 2.14 -10.21 -8.83
N VAL A 386 1.89 -8.89 -8.80
CA VAL A 386 1.08 -8.23 -9.83
C VAL A 386 1.74 -8.23 -11.21
N TRP A 387 3.06 -8.05 -11.28
CA TRP A 387 3.81 -8.15 -12.54
C TRP A 387 3.68 -9.54 -13.17
N ILE A 388 3.79 -10.61 -12.37
CA ILE A 388 3.61 -11.99 -12.83
C ILE A 388 2.19 -12.19 -13.38
N ILE A 389 1.16 -11.75 -12.66
CA ILE A 389 -0.24 -11.89 -13.10
C ILE A 389 -0.49 -11.09 -14.38
N LEU A 390 0.03 -9.87 -14.47
CA LEU A 390 -0.11 -9.03 -15.65
C LEU A 390 0.57 -9.67 -16.88
N ALA A 391 1.78 -10.21 -16.72
CA ALA A 391 2.50 -10.90 -17.78
C ALA A 391 1.69 -12.11 -18.30
N PHE A 392 1.11 -12.89 -17.38
CA PHE A 392 0.22 -14.00 -17.73
C PHE A 392 -1.01 -13.54 -18.51
N PHE A 393 -1.67 -12.45 -18.09
CA PHE A 393 -2.84 -11.91 -18.79
C PHE A 393 -2.52 -11.44 -20.21
N VAL A 394 -1.37 -10.80 -20.40
CA VAL A 394 -0.89 -10.37 -21.73
C VAL A 394 -0.57 -11.58 -22.60
N PHE A 395 0.11 -12.58 -22.06
CA PHE A 395 0.47 -13.81 -22.76
C PHE A 395 -0.76 -14.59 -23.24
N VAL A 396 -1.74 -14.83 -22.35
CA VAL A 396 -2.99 -15.53 -22.68
C VAL A 396 -3.80 -14.77 -23.73
N ARG A 397 -3.82 -13.43 -23.69
CA ARG A 397 -4.48 -12.60 -24.71
C ARG A 397 -3.83 -12.79 -26.08
N ARG A 398 -2.50 -12.83 -26.16
CA ARG A 398 -1.77 -13.05 -27.43
C ARG A 398 -2.09 -14.40 -28.05
N ILE A 399 -2.06 -15.48 -27.25
CA ILE A 399 -2.42 -16.83 -27.73
C ILE A 399 -3.86 -16.85 -28.26
N SER A 400 -4.80 -16.27 -27.52
CA SER A 400 -6.21 -16.25 -27.91
C SER A 400 -6.49 -15.46 -29.19
N LEU A 401 -5.67 -14.48 -29.55
CA LEU A 401 -5.78 -13.75 -30.80
C LEU A 401 -5.15 -14.54 -31.96
N SER A 402 -4.03 -15.22 -31.70
CA SER A 402 -3.35 -16.08 -32.69
C SER A 402 -4.14 -17.32 -33.09
N LEU A 403 -5.05 -17.80 -32.24
CA LEU A 403 -5.92 -18.95 -32.54
C LEU A 403 -7.20 -18.57 -33.29
N LYS A 404 -7.47 -17.28 -33.49
CA LYS A 404 -8.65 -16.76 -34.19
C LYS A 404 -8.35 -16.22 -35.59
N GLY A 405 -7.08 -16.04 -35.93
CA GLY A 405 -6.61 -15.83 -37.30
C GLY A 405 -6.14 -17.16 -37.86
#